data_AF-A0A227ILT9-F1
#
_entry.id   AF-A0A227ILT9-F1
#
_cell.length_a   1.000
_cell.length_b   1.000
_cell.length_c   1.000
_cell.angle_alpha   90.00
_cell.angle_beta   90.00
_cell.angle_gamma   90.00
#
_symmetry.space_group_name_H-M   'P 1'
#
loop_
_entity.id
_entity.type
_entity.pdbx_description
1 polymer ?
#
loop_
_entity_poly.entity_id
_entity_poly.type
_entity_poly.pdbx_seq_one_letter_code
_entity_poly.pdbx_strand_id
1 'polypeptide(L)' 'NPKEMEDKINGIAGVVTVGLFAHRGADVVITGTPEGAKIEE' A
#
# COMPACT_ATOMS: atom_id res chain seq x y z
N ASN A 1 12.77 -0.66 -0.76
CA ASN A 1 11.93 0.20 -1.62
C ASN A 1 10.65 -0.56 -1.96
N PRO A 2 9.47 -0.20 -1.41
CA PRO A 2 8.23 -0.94 -1.63
C PRO A 2 7.79 -1.01 -3.09
N LYS A 3 7.98 0.06 -3.88
CA LYS A 3 7.62 0.09 -5.31
C LYS A 3 8.42 -0.92 -6.12
N GLU A 4 9.75 -0.95 -5.94
CA GLU A 4 10.60 -1.95 -6.59
C GLU A 4 10.23 -3.39 -6.18
N MET A 5 9.76 -3.60 -4.96
CA MET A 5 9.35 -4.92 -4.50
C MET A 5 8.01 -5.34 -5.11
N GLU A 6 7.07 -4.40 -5.23
CA GLU A 6 5.82 -4.59 -5.98
C GLU A 6 6.10 -4.99 -7.44
N ASP A 7 7.00 -4.29 -8.12
CA ASP A 7 7.43 -4.60 -9.49
C ASP A 7 8.03 -6.00 -9.61
N LYS A 8 8.95 -6.35 -8.70
CA LYS A 8 9.63 -7.65 -8.71
C LYS A 8 8.64 -8.81 -8.55
N ILE A 9 7.68 -8.68 -7.65
CA ILE A 9 6.71 -9.76 -7.38
C ILE A 9 5.70 -9.87 -8.54
N ASN A 10 5.20 -8.75 -9.06
CA ASN A 10 4.31 -8.74 -10.22
C ASN A 10 4.96 -9.31 -11.48
N GLY A 11 6.30 -9.26 -11.60
CA GLY A 11 7.04 -9.87 -12.70
C GLY A 11 7.16 -11.40 -12.67
N ILE A 12 6.73 -12.06 -11.59
CA ILE A 12 6.81 -13.52 -11.45
C ILE A 12 5.66 -14.19 -12.22
N ALA A 13 5.97 -15.06 -13.17
CA ALA A 13 4.97 -15.78 -13.93
C ALA A 13 4.00 -16.56 -13.03
N GLY A 14 2.70 -16.38 -13.23
CA GLY A 14 1.65 -17.00 -12.43
C GLY A 14 1.20 -16.18 -11.21
N VAL A 15 1.90 -15.10 -10.85
CA VAL A 15 1.37 -14.11 -9.90
C VAL A 15 0.26 -13.33 -10.56
N VAL A 16 -0.90 -13.30 -9.91
CA VAL A 16 -2.06 -12.52 -10.37
C VAL A 16 -1.98 -11.10 -9.81
N THR A 17 -1.77 -10.97 -8.50
CA THR A 17 -1.55 -9.68 -7.82
C THR A 17 -0.62 -9.86 -6.63
N VAL A 18 0.04 -8.78 -6.21
CA VAL A 18 0.70 -8.68 -4.90
C VAL A 18 -0.09 -7.73 -3.99
N GLY A 19 -0.08 -7.97 -2.68
CA GLY A 19 -0.75 -7.11 -1.70
C GLY A 19 -0.03 -5.80 -1.39
N LEU A 20 0.92 -5.38 -2.24
CA LEU A 20 1.63 -4.12 -2.10
C LEU A 20 0.93 -3.07 -2.96
N PHE A 21 0.50 -1.98 -2.32
CA PHE A 21 -0.12 -0.81 -2.96
C PHE A 21 0.88 0.34 -2.93
N ALA A 22 2.08 0.15 -3.47
CA ALA A 22 3.17 1.11 -3.38
C ALA A 22 3.20 2.05 -4.59
N HIS A 23 2.87 1.56 -5.79
CA HIS A 23 2.71 2.42 -6.98
C HIS A 23 1.52 3.36 -6.86
N ARG A 24 0.43 2.88 -6.26
CA ARG A 24 -0.73 3.69 -5.88
C ARG A 24 -1.08 3.46 -4.41
N GLY A 25 -0.42 4.23 -3.55
CA GLY A 25 -0.70 4.27 -2.11
C GLY A 25 -1.99 5.01 -1.77
N ALA A 26 -2.28 5.08 -0.47
CA ALA A 26 -3.37 5.91 0.02
C ALA A 26 -3.05 7.39 -0.20
N ASP A 27 -4.05 8.14 -0.67
CA ASP A 27 -3.99 9.59 -0.82
C ASP A 27 -4.31 10.32 0.51
N VAL A 28 -5.03 9.64 1.43
CA VAL A 28 -5.34 10.10 2.79
C VAL A 28 -5.42 8.87 3.69
N VAL A 29 -4.89 8.95 4.91
CA VAL A 29 -4.95 7.92 5.94
C VAL A 29 -5.84 8.39 7.08
N ILE A 30 -6.86 7.58 7.41
CA ILE A 30 -7.73 7.80 8.58
C ILE A 30 -7.38 6.72 9.61
N THR A 31 -6.73 7.13 10.69
CA THR A 31 -6.33 6.24 11.79
C THR A 31 -7.30 6.38 12.95
N GLY A 32 -7.92 5.29 13.40
CA GLY A 32 -8.69 5.28 14.64
C GLY A 32 -7.77 5.24 15.86
N THR A 33 -7.85 6.24 16.74
CA THR A 33 -7.10 6.31 18.01
C THR A 33 -8.07 6.36 19.20
N PRO A 34 -7.60 6.12 20.45
CA PRO A 34 -8.43 6.29 21.64
C PRO A 34 -9.01 7.70 21.82
N GLU A 35 -8.36 8.72 21.25
CA GLU A 35 -8.77 10.12 21.27
C GLU A 35 -9.71 10.51 20.13
N GLY A 36 -9.92 9.62 19.15
CA GLY A 36 -10.80 9.83 17.99
C GLY A 36 -10.14 9.48 16.65
N ALA A 37 -10.77 9.89 15.55
CA ALA A 37 -10.21 9.70 14.22
C ALA A 37 -9.13 10.74 13.94
N LYS A 38 -7.93 10.28 13.58
CA LYS A 38 -6.82 11.12 13.09
C LYS A 38 -6.76 11.01 11.57
N ILE A 39 -6.75 12.15 10.88
CA ILE A 39 -6.73 12.24 9.41
C ILE A 39 -5.36 12.80 8.99
N GLU A 40 -4.66 12.09 8.12
CA GLU A 40 -3.35 12.49 7.55
C GLU A 40 -3.44 12.43 6.02
N GLU A 41 -3.21 13.56 5.34
CA GLU A 41 -3.16 13.66 3.87
C GLU A 41 -1.75 13.37 3.35
#